data_AF-A0A8X7CMT0-F1
#
_entry.id   AF-A0A8X7CMT0-F1
#
_cell.length_a   1.000
_cell.length_b   1.000
_cell.length_c   1.000
_cell.angle_alpha   90.00
_cell.angle_beta   90.00
_cell.angle_gamma   90.00
#
_symmetry.space_group_name_H-M   'P 1'
#
loop_
_entity.id
_entity.type
_entity.pdbx_description
1 polymer ?
#
loop_
_entity_poly.entity_id
_entity_poly.type
_entity_poly.pdbx_seq_one_letter_code
_entity_poly.pdbx_strand_id
1 'polypeptide(L)'
;MISEGTIQIILAFGEKEIATLKLFNLKIDDGKHGSVPIICAVSKKLVNDMLISASAYEILLENVQLFNFEIQRDFEGTIKIKMLILERKRKSSERKQRTRP
;
A
#
# COMPACT_ATOMS: atom_id res chain seq x y z
N MET A 1 -42.01 -12.28 -0.30
CA MET A 1 -40.69 -12.46 -0.94
C MET A 1 -40.09 -11.09 -1.15
N ILE A 2 -38.89 -10.81 -0.66
CA ILE A 2 -38.18 -9.54 -0.92
C ILE A 2 -37.73 -9.63 -2.39
N SER A 3 -38.23 -8.76 -3.27
CA SER A 3 -37.78 -8.77 -4.66
C SER A 3 -36.36 -8.20 -4.73
N GLU A 4 -35.46 -8.91 -5.40
CA GLU A 4 -34.12 -8.39 -5.67
C GLU A 4 -34.25 -7.17 -6.59
N GLY A 5 -33.78 -6.01 -6.12
CA GLY A 5 -33.78 -4.77 -6.91
C GLY A 5 -32.78 -4.87 -8.07
N THR A 6 -33.00 -4.12 -9.13
CA THR A 6 -32.05 -4.02 -10.25
C THR A 6 -31.63 -2.56 -10.43
N ILE A 7 -30.41 -2.38 -10.93
CA ILE A 7 -29.89 -1.07 -11.34
C ILE A 7 -29.38 -1.16 -12.78
N GLN A 8 -29.41 -0.04 -13.48
CA GLN A 8 -28.71 0.10 -14.75
C GLN A 8 -27.38 0.81 -14.49
N ILE A 9 -26.29 0.18 -14.90
CA ILE A 9 -24.94 0.70 -14.83
C ILE A 9 -24.55 1.16 -16.23
N ILE A 10 -24.10 2.41 -16.36
CA ILE A 10 -23.51 2.93 -17.60
C ILE A 10 -22.00 2.88 -17.44
N LEU A 11 -21.36 2.10 -18.29
CA LEU A 11 -19.91 1.91 -18.27
C LEU A 11 -19.19 3.07 -18.92
N ALA A 12 -17.89 3.19 -18.64
CA ALA A 12 -17.04 4.28 -19.16
C ALA A 12 -17.06 4.38 -20.70
N PHE A 13 -17.28 3.27 -21.39
CA PHE A 13 -17.36 3.19 -22.86
C PHE A 13 -18.80 3.25 -23.41
N GLY A 14 -19.77 3.67 -22.58
CA GLY A 14 -21.17 3.88 -22.97
C GLY A 14 -22.02 2.61 -23.00
N GLU A 15 -21.44 1.44 -22.75
CA GLU A 15 -22.15 0.17 -22.60
C GLU A 15 -23.10 0.23 -21.40
N LYS A 16 -24.28 -0.39 -21.53
CA LYS A 16 -25.28 -0.45 -20.47
C LYS A 16 -25.38 -1.87 -19.96
N GLU A 17 -25.32 -2.02 -18.65
CA GLU A 17 -25.46 -3.31 -17.97
C GLU A 17 -26.59 -3.21 -16.94
N ILE A 18 -27.50 -4.19 -16.92
CA ILE A 18 -28.50 -4.30 -15.85
C ILE A 18 -27.92 -5.26 -14.80
N ALA A 19 -27.74 -4.78 -13.58
CA ALA A 19 -27.19 -5.56 -12.49
C ALA A 19 -28.23 -5.79 -11.39
N THR A 20 -28.38 -7.06 -10.98
CA THR A 20 -29.19 -7.44 -9.82
C THR A 20 -28.46 -7.07 -8.53
N LEU A 21 -29.22 -6.58 -7.56
CA LEU A 21 -28.75 -6.20 -6.25
C LEU A 21 -29.05 -7.28 -5.22
N LYS A 22 -28.07 -7.55 -4.36
CA LYS A 22 -28.22 -8.36 -3.17
C LYS A 22 -28.15 -7.50 -1.93
N LEU A 23 -29.00 -7.78 -0.95
CA LEU A 23 -28.99 -7.08 0.34
C LEU A 23 -27.92 -7.69 1.24
N PHE A 24 -27.07 -6.83 1.80
CA PHE A 24 -26.04 -7.17 2.78
C PHE A 24 -26.29 -6.38 4.06
N ASN A 25 -26.26 -7.08 5.19
CA ASN A 25 -26.26 -6.44 6.50
C ASN A 25 -24.81 -6.10 6.85
N LEU A 26 -24.55 -4.82 7.07
CA LEU A 26 -23.24 -4.30 7.43
C LEU A 26 -23.35 -3.56 8.76
N LYS A 27 -22.20 -3.32 9.38
CA LYS A 27 -22.08 -2.47 10.55
C LYS A 27 -21.04 -1.40 10.23
N ILE A 28 -21.41 -0.14 10.38
CA ILE A 28 -20.48 0.98 10.25
C ILE A 28 -20.14 1.44 11.65
N ASP A 29 -18.83 1.46 11.95
CA ASP A 29 -18.30 2.06 13.16
C ASP A 29 -17.40 3.23 12.75
N ASP A 30 -17.77 4.42 13.18
CA ASP A 30 -17.01 5.64 12.94
C ASP A 30 -16.13 6.03 14.15
N GLY A 31 -16.08 5.19 15.18
CA GLY A 31 -15.34 5.40 16.42
C GLY A 31 -15.93 6.45 17.35
N LYS A 32 -17.04 7.11 16.99
CA LYS A 32 -17.68 8.18 17.77
C LYS A 32 -19.08 7.82 18.24
N HIS A 33 -19.85 7.16 17.39
CA HIS A 33 -21.26 6.84 17.62
C HIS A 33 -21.48 5.34 17.89
N GLY A 34 -20.41 4.55 17.91
CA GLY A 34 -20.45 3.10 18.04
C GLY A 34 -20.93 2.43 16.76
N SER A 35 -20.83 1.10 16.71
CA SER A 35 -21.21 0.31 15.54
C SER A 35 -22.73 0.39 15.26
N VAL A 36 -23.11 1.05 14.16
CA VAL A 36 -24.51 1.14 13.68
C VAL A 36 -24.79 0.08 12.60
N PRO A 37 -25.84 -0.75 12.75
CA PRO A 37 -26.23 -1.70 11.72
C PRO A 37 -26.90 -0.98 10.55
N ILE A 38 -26.53 -1.34 9.33
CA ILE A 38 -27.12 -0.85 8.09
C ILE A 38 -27.41 -2.00 7.12
N ILE A 39 -28.34 -1.79 6.20
CA ILE A 39 -28.63 -2.72 5.11
C ILE A 39 -28.23 -2.04 3.80
N CYS A 40 -27.34 -2.66 3.03
CA CYS A 40 -26.86 -2.14 1.76
C CYS A 40 -27.28 -3.05 0.61
N ALA A 41 -27.75 -2.49 -0.49
CA ALA A 41 -28.04 -3.21 -1.72
C ALA A 41 -26.85 -3.10 -2.67
N VAL A 42 -26.21 -4.22 -2.98
CA VAL A 42 -24.92 -4.26 -3.67
C VAL A 42 -24.99 -5.16 -4.90
N SER A 43 -24.42 -4.71 -6.02
CA SER A 43 -24.30 -5.53 -7.22
C SER A 43 -23.10 -6.47 -7.13
N LYS A 44 -23.18 -7.65 -7.78
CA LYS A 44 -22.04 -8.58 -7.88
C LYS A 44 -20.80 -7.90 -8.47
N LYS A 45 -21.00 -7.02 -9.45
CA LYS A 45 -19.93 -6.27 -10.11
C LYS A 45 -19.16 -5.40 -9.12
N LEU A 46 -19.86 -4.61 -8.31
CA LEU A 46 -19.21 -3.76 -7.31
C LEU A 46 -18.37 -4.56 -6.31
N VAL A 47 -18.89 -5.71 -5.83
CA VAL A 47 -18.13 -6.58 -4.91
C VAL A 47 -16.85 -7.10 -5.57
N ASN A 48 -16.95 -7.57 -6.81
CA ASN A 48 -15.79 -8.09 -7.55
C ASN A 48 -14.74 -6.99 -7.77
N ASP A 49 -15.16 -5.81 -8.21
CA ASP A 49 -14.27 -4.69 -8.47
C ASP A 49 -13.56 -4.23 -7.19
N MET A 50 -14.27 -4.22 -6.05
CA MET A 50 -13.67 -3.94 -4.74
C MET A 50 -12.63 -4.99 -4.33
N LEU A 51 -12.91 -6.29 -4.53
CA LEU A 51 -11.96 -7.36 -4.20
C LEU A 51 -10.67 -7.26 -5.03
N ILE A 52 -10.80 -7.00 -6.34
CA ILE A 52 -9.65 -6.79 -7.23
C ILE A 52 -8.86 -5.56 -6.79
N SER A 53 -9.56 -4.45 -6.50
CA SER A 53 -8.92 -3.20 -6.08
C SER A 53 -8.19 -3.36 -4.74
N ALA A 54 -8.78 -4.07 -3.78
CA ALA A 54 -8.17 -4.35 -2.49
C ALA A 54 -6.88 -5.19 -2.64
N SER A 55 -6.92 -6.26 -3.44
CA SER A 55 -5.73 -7.08 -3.69
C SER A 55 -4.63 -6.29 -4.41
N ALA A 56 -4.98 -5.49 -5.41
CA ALA A 56 -4.02 -4.65 -6.12
C ALA A 56 -3.38 -3.61 -5.19
N TYR A 57 -4.17 -3.04 -4.28
CA TYR A 57 -3.69 -2.10 -3.26
C TYR A 57 -2.71 -2.75 -2.29
N GLU A 58 -3.01 -3.95 -1.77
CA GLU A 58 -2.12 -4.68 -0.86
C GLU A 58 -0.77 -4.97 -1.51
N ILE A 59 -0.76 -5.45 -2.76
CA ILE A 59 0.47 -5.72 -3.52
C ILE A 59 1.28 -4.42 -3.73
N LEU A 60 0.60 -3.33 -4.08
CA LEU A 60 1.27 -2.04 -4.25
C LEU A 60 1.88 -1.54 -2.93
N LEU A 61 1.16 -1.68 -1.82
CA LEU A 61 1.63 -1.30 -0.50
C LEU A 61 2.89 -2.09 -0.11
N GLU A 62 2.88 -3.41 -0.31
CA GLU A 62 4.04 -4.28 -0.06
C GLU A 62 5.25 -3.85 -0.90
N ASN A 63 5.04 -3.62 -2.21
CA ASN A 63 6.10 -3.18 -3.11
C ASN A 63 6.73 -1.85 -2.69
N VAL A 64 5.91 -0.88 -2.27
CA VAL A 64 6.40 0.43 -1.78
C VAL A 64 7.18 0.27 -0.48
N GLN A 65 6.74 -0.59 0.43
CA GLN A 65 7.45 -0.87 1.68
C GLN A 65 8.81 -1.54 1.42
N LEU A 66 8.85 -2.55 0.54
CA LEU A 66 10.08 -3.21 0.13
C LEU A 66 11.06 -2.24 -0.53
N PHE A 67 10.57 -1.40 -1.46
CA PHE A 67 11.39 -0.39 -2.12
C PHE A 67 12.01 0.61 -1.13
N ASN A 68 11.23 1.09 -0.15
CA ASN A 68 11.75 1.97 0.90
C ASN A 68 12.80 1.28 1.76
N PHE A 69 12.63 0.00 2.07
CA PHE A 69 13.59 -0.79 2.83
C PHE A 69 14.91 -0.98 2.07
N GLU A 70 14.85 -1.24 0.77
CA GLU A 70 16.02 -1.34 -0.10
C GLU A 70 16.81 -0.03 -0.14
N ILE A 71 16.13 1.11 -0.31
CA ILE A 71 16.77 2.43 -0.27
C ILE A 71 17.48 2.69 1.06
N GLN A 72 16.83 2.36 2.18
CA GLN A 72 17.44 2.53 3.50
C GLN A 72 18.69 1.68 3.67
N ARG A 73 18.66 0.42 3.21
CA ARG A 73 19.82 -0.48 3.23
C ARG A 73 20.97 0.04 2.38
N ASP A 74 20.70 0.52 1.18
CA ASP A 74 21.72 1.04 0.27
C ASP A 74 22.38 2.31 0.83
N PHE A 75 21.59 3.17 1.46
CA PHE A 75 22.09 4.37 2.12
C PHE A 75 22.98 4.02 3.31
N GLU A 76 22.57 3.08 4.16
CA GLU A 76 23.37 2.62 5.30
C GLU A 76 24.68 1.96 4.86
N GLY A 77 24.62 1.12 3.82
CA GLY A 77 25.81 0.50 3.21
C GLY A 77 26.80 1.55 2.70
N THR A 78 26.28 2.58 2.02
CA THR A 78 27.10 3.69 1.52
C THR A 78 27.77 4.48 2.65
N ILE A 79 27.06 4.75 3.75
CA ILE A 79 27.63 5.42 4.94
C ILE A 79 28.74 4.57 5.55
N LYS A 80 28.50 3.27 5.77
CA LYS A 80 29.51 2.35 6.33
C LYS A 80 30.78 2.34 5.49
N ILE A 81 30.67 2.23 4.17
CA ILE A 81 31.82 2.24 3.26
C ILE A 81 32.58 3.57 3.36
N LYS A 82 31.88 4.71 3.31
CA LYS A 82 32.51 6.03 3.44
C LYS A 82 33.25 6.18 4.76
N MET A 83 32.66 5.72 5.86
CA MET A 83 33.29 5.78 7.19
C MET A 83 34.58 4.94 7.23
N LEU A 84 34.54 3.70 6.74
CA LEU A 84 35.71 2.82 6.66
C LEU A 84 36.84 3.42 5.80
N ILE A 85 36.50 4.07 4.69
CA ILE A 85 37.47 4.77 3.83
C ILE A 85 38.09 5.94 4.61
N LEU A 86 37.28 6.72 5.35
CA LEU A 86 37.76 7.85 6.13
C LEU A 86 38.74 7.41 7.22
N GLU A 87 38.42 6.34 7.95
CA GLU A 87 39.28 5.78 8.99
C GLU A 87 40.61 5.28 8.42
N ARG A 88 40.58 4.59 7.28
CA ARG A 88 41.80 4.15 6.58
C ARG A 88 42.68 5.33 6.16
N LYS A 89 42.07 6.41 5.65
CA LYS A 89 42.80 7.65 5.32
C LYS A 89 43.43 8.26 6.58
N ARG A 90 42.68 8.36 7.68
CA ARG A 90 43.18 8.91 8.96
C ARG A 90 44.39 8.14 9.48
N LYS A 91 44.30 6.81 9.55
CA LYS A 91 45.40 5.92 9.98
C LYS A 91 46.63 6.05 9.07
N SER A 92 46.43 6.24 7.78
CA SER A 92 47.53 6.41 6.81
C SER A 92 48.24 7.76 6.97
N SER A 93 47.49 8.83 7.28
CA SER A 93 48.03 10.16 7.57
C SER A 93 48.85 10.19 8.86
N GLU A 94 48.35 9.56 9.93
CA GLU A 94 49.05 9.45 11.22
C GLU A 94 50.37 8.69 11.09
N ARG A 95 50.38 7.61 10.30
CA ARG A 95 51.62 6.86 10.00
C ARG A 95 52.65 7.72 9.28
N LYS A 96 52.23 8.54 8.30
CA LYS A 96 53.14 9.45 7.57
C LYS A 96 53.70 10.59 8.42
N GLN A 97 53.00 11.03 9.46
CA GLN A 97 53.49 12.06 10.40
C GLN A 97 54.52 11.50 11.39
N ARG A 98 54.38 10.23 11.82
CA ARG A 98 55.31 9.58 12.75
C ARG A 98 56.65 9.17 12.14
N THR A 99 56.74 9.13 10.81
CA THR A 99 57.95 8.74 10.07
C THR A 99 58.72 9.92 9.48
N ARG A 100 58.30 11.17 9.72
CA ARG A 100 59.09 12.35 9.34
C ARG A 100 60.06 12.67 10.49
N PRO A 101 61.38 12.77 10.22
CA PRO A 101 62.41 13.06 11.21
C PRO A 101 62.30 14.47 11.78
#